data_AF-A0A973QVL5-F1
#
_entry.id   AF-A0A973QVL5-F1
#
_cell.length_a   1.000
_cell.length_b   1.000
_cell.length_c   1.000
_cell.angle_alpha   90.00
_cell.angle_beta   90.00
_cell.angle_gamma   90.00
#
_symmetry.space_group_name_H-M   'P 1'
#
loop_
_entity.id
_entity.type
_entity.pdbx_description
1 polymer ?
#
loop_
_entity_poly.entity_id
_entity_poly.type
_entity_poly.pdbx_seq_one_letter_code
_entity_poly.pdbx_strand_id
1 'polypeptide(L)' 'MILAGVAHNNPNYDPGWVSFFAALVVLAGCAIVMTGGVVSFGMRGLAGPRKWVGYAIGPVIATIGLAVAALGVWLW' A
#
# COMPACT_ATOMS: atom_id res chain seq x y z
N MET A 1 -33.65 -9.26 -17.22
CA MET A 1 -33.33 -7.94 -17.80
C MET A 1 -31.80 -7.85 -17.80
N ILE A 2 -31.08 -8.31 -18.83
CA ILE A 2 -30.92 -7.64 -20.13
C ILE A 2 -31.41 -6.20 -20.05
N LEU A 3 -30.54 -5.30 -19.60
CA LEU A 3 -30.59 -3.89 -19.96
C LEU A 3 -29.14 -3.44 -20.13
N ALA A 4 -28.66 -3.63 -21.36
CA ALA A 4 -27.62 -2.85 -22.00
C ALA A 4 -26.26 -2.75 -21.25
N GLY A 5 -25.19 -3.43 -21.68
CA GLY A 5 -24.89 -3.63 -23.09
C GLY A 5 -25.02 -2.35 -23.91
N VAL A 6 -25.09 -1.15 -23.29
CA VAL A 6 -24.80 0.08 -24.02
C VAL A 6 -23.30 -0.03 -24.25
N ALA A 7 -22.95 -0.58 -25.40
CA ALA A 7 -21.72 -0.20 -26.06
C ALA A 7 -21.73 1.33 -26.12
N HIS A 8 -21.21 1.96 -25.06
CA HIS A 8 -20.68 3.30 -25.18
C HIS A 8 -19.52 3.10 -26.15
N ASN A 9 -19.82 3.25 -27.44
CA ASN A 9 -18.86 3.43 -28.51
C ASN A 9 -18.22 4.80 -28.28
N ASN A 10 -17.51 4.91 -27.16
CA ASN A 10 -16.68 6.04 -26.82
C ASN A 10 -15.29 5.63 -27.32
N PRO A 11 -14.82 6.17 -28.45
CA PRO A 11 -13.51 5.84 -29.00
C PRO A 11 -12.34 6.24 -28.08
N ASN A 12 -12.64 6.88 -26.94
CA ASN A 12 -11.70 7.29 -25.89
C ASN A 12 -11.87 6.50 -24.58
N TYR A 13 -12.59 5.37 -24.56
CA TYR A 13 -12.58 4.51 -23.38
C TYR A 13 -11.28 3.71 -23.38
N ASP A 14 -10.20 4.30 -22.85
CA ASP A 14 -9.06 3.53 -22.37
C ASP A 14 -9.55 2.70 -21.18
N PRO A 15 -9.67 1.36 -21.29
CA PRO A 15 -10.00 0.50 -20.16
C PRO A 15 -8.71 0.32 -19.34
N GLY A 16 -8.10 1.44 -18.93
CA GLY A 16 -6.82 1.49 -18.28
C GLY A 16 -6.91 0.75 -16.95
N TRP A 17 -6.46 -0.51 -16.93
CA TRP A 17 -6.28 -1.28 -15.71
C TRP A 17 -5.34 -0.60 -14.70
N VAL A 18 -4.66 0.47 -15.13
CA VAL A 18 -3.79 1.33 -14.33
C VAL A 18 -4.45 1.74 -13.02
N SER A 19 -5.68 2.29 -13.04
CA SER A 19 -6.35 2.71 -11.80
C SER A 19 -6.68 1.54 -10.86
N PHE A 20 -6.95 0.35 -11.42
CA PHE A 20 -7.15 -0.87 -10.64
C PHE A 20 -5.85 -1.35 -9.98
N PHE A 21 -4.75 -1.39 -10.74
CA PHE A 21 -3.43 -1.75 -10.20
C PHE A 21 -2.90 -0.71 -9.21
N ALA A 22 -3.14 0.58 -9.46
CA ALA A 22 -2.84 1.67 -8.54
C ALA A 22 -3.52 1.46 -7.19
N ALA A 23 -4.81 1.11 -7.17
CA ALA A 23 -5.53 0.79 -5.94
C ALA A 23 -4.93 -0.42 -5.20
N LEU A 24 -4.51 -1.47 -5.92
CA LEU A 24 -3.80 -2.61 -5.32
C LEU A 24 -2.46 -2.20 -4.69
N VAL A 25 -1.69 -1.33 -5.35
CA VAL A 25 -0.42 -0.81 -4.83
C VAL A 25 -0.64 0.00 -3.57
N VAL A 26 -1.68 0.85 -3.52
CA VAL A 26 -2.06 1.58 -2.30
C VAL A 26 -2.38 0.62 -1.16
N LEU A 27 -3.20 -0.40 -1.41
CA LEU A 27 -3.57 -1.40 -0.40
C LEU A 27 -2.34 -2.18 0.11
N ALA A 28 -1.46 -2.59 -0.79
CA ALA A 28 -0.21 -3.25 -0.42
C ALA A 28 0.69 -2.35 0.44
N GLY A 29 0.84 -1.08 0.07
CA GLY A 29 1.58 -0.09 0.86
C GLY A 29 1.02 0.05 2.28
N CYS A 30 -0.30 0.18 2.42
CA CYS A 30 -0.97 0.24 3.73
C CYS A 30 -0.73 -1.02 4.58
N ALA A 31 -0.77 -2.21 3.99
CA ALA A 31 -0.48 -3.45 4.71
C ALA A 31 0.97 -3.51 5.22
N ILE A 32 1.93 -3.00 4.43
CA ILE A 32 3.34 -2.89 4.83
C ILE A 32 3.50 -1.89 5.98
N VAL A 33 2.82 -0.72 5.93
CA VAL A 33 2.83 0.26 7.02
C VAL A 33 2.35 -0.35 8.32
N MET A 34 1.22 -1.07 8.28
CA MET A 34 0.67 -1.78 9.44
C MET A 34 1.66 -2.80 10.00
N THR A 35 2.34 -3.55 9.13
CA THR A 35 3.39 -4.50 9.53
C THR A 35 4.55 -3.80 10.23
N GLY A 36 5.02 -2.66 9.72
CA GLY A 36 6.05 -1.85 10.36
C GLY A 36 5.63 -1.33 11.75
N GLY A 37 4.36 -0.97 11.90
CA GLY A 37 3.73 -0.64 13.18
C GLY A 37 3.75 -1.80 14.16
N VAL A 38 3.24 -2.97 13.76
CA VAL A 38 3.22 -4.19 14.58
C VAL A 38 4.62 -4.59 15.01
N VAL A 39 5.59 -4.57 14.10
CA VAL A 39 7.00 -4.83 14.42
C VAL A 39 7.51 -3.81 15.44
N SER A 40 7.24 -2.52 15.25
CA SER A 40 7.65 -1.47 16.21
C SER A 40 7.07 -1.70 17.61
N PHE A 41 5.77 -2.02 17.72
CA PHE A 41 5.10 -2.24 18.99
C PHE A 41 5.52 -3.56 19.66
N GLY A 42 5.53 -4.67 18.91
CA GLY A 42 5.99 -5.96 19.41
C GLY A 42 7.44 -5.91 19.88
N MET A 43 8.26 -5.12 19.19
CA MET A 43 9.63 -4.86 19.60
C MET A 43 9.72 -4.07 20.92
N ARG A 44 8.83 -3.10 21.18
CA ARG A 44 8.82 -2.38 22.47
C ARG A 44 8.49 -3.29 23.67
N GLY A 45 7.80 -4.40 23.47
CA GLY A 45 7.45 -5.37 24.53
C GLY A 45 8.55 -6.38 24.88
N LEU A 46 9.62 -6.49 24.10
CA LEU A 46 10.69 -7.45 24.32
C LEU A 46 11.79 -6.88 25.23
N ALA A 47 11.93 -7.44 26.44
CA ALA A 47 12.99 -7.09 27.39
C ALA A 47 14.36 -7.64 26.94
N GLY A 48 15.32 -6.75 26.68
CA GLY A 48 16.70 -7.11 26.34
C GLY A 48 17.55 -5.91 25.91
N PRO A 49 18.90 -6.00 25.95
CA PRO A 49 19.81 -4.93 25.54
C PRO A 49 19.70 -4.70 24.04
N ARG A 50 18.90 -3.71 23.65
CA ARG A 50 18.61 -3.38 22.26
C ARG A 50 19.64 -2.39 21.71
N LYS A 51 20.38 -2.81 20.69
CA LYS A 51 21.12 -1.88 19.82
C LYS A 51 20.11 -0.96 19.11
N TRP A 52 20.49 0.29 18.86
CA TRP A 52 19.68 1.30 18.14
C TRP A 52 18.97 0.77 16.88
N VAL A 53 19.62 -0.17 16.18
CA VAL A 53 19.08 -0.87 15.01
C VAL A 53 17.71 -1.53 15.29
N GLY A 54 17.50 -2.11 16.47
CA GLY A 54 16.24 -2.76 16.85
C GLY A 54 15.08 -1.80 17.09
N TYR A 55 15.33 -0.49 17.17
CA TYR A 55 14.29 0.54 17.20
C TYR A 55 14.01 1.13 15.82
N ALA A 56 14.96 1.05 14.88
CA ALA A 56 14.84 1.63 13.55
C ALA A 56 14.10 0.72 12.56
N ILE A 57 14.12 -0.61 12.75
CA ILE A 57 13.54 -1.57 11.78
C ILE A 57 12.05 -1.30 11.51
N GLY A 58 11.24 -1.16 12.56
CA GLY A 58 9.81 -0.94 12.40
C GLY A 58 9.47 0.39 11.68
N PRO A 59 10.05 1.53 12.09
CA PRO A 59 9.94 2.79 11.36
C PRO A 59 10.41 2.70 9.90
N VAL A 60 11.51 2.01 9.61
CA VAL A 60 12.00 1.83 8.23
C VAL A 60 10.98 1.07 7.38
N ILE A 61 10.44 -0.04 7.89
CA ILE A 61 9.39 -0.81 7.19
C ILE A 61 8.16 0.08 6.95
N ALA A 62 7.76 0.88 7.94
CA ALA A 62 6.64 1.80 7.78
C ALA A 62 6.91 2.88 6.71
N THR A 63 8.12 3.45 6.64
CA THR A 63 8.48 4.42 5.59
C THR A 63 8.46 3.81 4.19
N ILE A 64 8.89 2.56 4.04
CA ILE A 64 8.82 1.83 2.77
C ILE A 64 7.36 1.62 2.36
N GLY A 65 6.51 1.15 3.28
CA GLY A 65 5.09 0.97 3.02
C GLY A 65 4.39 2.27 2.62
N LEU A 66 4.74 3.38 3.27
CA LEU A 66 4.21 4.69 2.94
C LEU A 66 4.64 5.16 1.55
N ALA A 67 5.90 4.94 1.18
CA ALA A 67 6.40 5.26 -0.15
C ALA A 67 5.67 4.44 -1.23
N VAL A 68 5.44 3.14 -1.00
CA VAL A 68 4.66 2.28 -1.89
C VAL A 68 3.21 2.77 -2.01
N ALA A 69 2.58 3.14 -0.91
CA ALA A 69 1.22 3.69 -0.95
C ALA A 69 1.16 5.01 -1.73
N ALA A 70 2.13 5.92 -1.52
CA ALA A 70 2.23 7.18 -2.24
C ALA A 70 2.45 6.98 -3.75
N LEU A 71 3.25 5.98 -4.14
CA LEU A 71 3.40 5.59 -5.55
C LEU A 71 2.08 5.09 -6.13
N GLY A 72 1.31 4.29 -5.39
CA GLY A 72 -0.01 3.86 -5.81
C GLY A 72 -0.97 5.03 -6.03
N VAL A 73 -0.95 6.04 -5.17
CA VAL A 73 -1.77 7.27 -5.32
C VAL A 73 -1.30 8.09 -6.52
N TRP A 74 0.01 8.18 -6.77
CA TRP A 74 0.56 8.91 -7.91
C TRP A 74 0.22 8.27 -9.27
N LEU A 75 0.02 6.95 -9.28
CA LEU A 75 -0.37 6.18 -10.47
C LEU A 75 -1.88 6.21 -10.75
N TRP A 76 -2.68 6.78 -9.85
CA TRP A 76 -4.14 6.84 -9.96
C TRP A 76 -4.59 8.10 -10.69
#